data_AF-A0A4Z2GT31-F1
#
_entry.id   AF-A0A4Z2GT31-F1
#
_cell.length_a   1.000
_cell.length_b   1.000
_cell.length_c   1.000
_cell.angle_alpha   90.00
_cell.angle_beta   90.00
_cell.angle_gamma   90.00
#
_symmetry.space_group_name_H-M   'P 1'
#
loop_
_entity.id
_entity.type
_entity.pdbx_description
1 polymer ?
#
loop_
_entity_poly.entity_id
_entity_poly.type
_entity_poly.pdbx_seq_one_letter_code
_entity_poly.pdbx_strand_id
1 'polypeptide(L)'
;MSHAKYSAEQPAAACPPGTFKSTQGPGLCLQCPPNSRSTAEAATICVCRNGYYRGDADQPDEPCTKLCLRSINQANLQQQKLKRFSPPSEAPGSSLAPDQSD
;
A
#
# COMPACT_ATOMS: atom_id res chain seq x y z
N MET A 1 -23.11 -17.70 -7.64
CA MET A 1 -22.80 -16.35 -8.16
C MET A 1 -21.43 -16.38 -8.81
N SER A 2 -21.37 -16.58 -10.12
CA SER A 2 -20.11 -16.74 -10.87
C SER A 2 -19.61 -15.35 -11.25
N HIS A 3 -18.68 -14.79 -10.48
CA HIS A 3 -18.01 -13.56 -10.86
C HIS A 3 -16.96 -13.93 -11.92
N ALA A 4 -17.32 -13.77 -13.19
CA ALA A 4 -16.40 -13.91 -14.32
C ALA A 4 -15.28 -12.87 -14.17
N LYS A 5 -14.17 -13.26 -13.53
CA LYS A 5 -13.02 -12.39 -13.25
C LYS A 5 -12.17 -12.08 -14.48
N TYR A 6 -12.41 -12.75 -15.60
CA TYR A 6 -11.57 -12.69 -16.79
C TYR A 6 -12.48 -12.50 -18.00
N SER A 7 -12.51 -11.29 -18.55
CA SER A 7 -13.27 -10.99 -19.76
C SER A 7 -12.33 -11.14 -20.94
N ALA A 8 -12.60 -12.18 -21.73
CA ALA A 8 -12.03 -12.50 -23.02
C ALA A 8 -10.52 -12.84 -23.07
N GLU A 9 -10.25 -14.12 -23.33
CA GLU A 9 -9.04 -14.52 -24.04
C GLU A 9 -9.17 -14.03 -25.48
N GLN A 10 -8.45 -12.95 -25.81
CA GLN A 10 -8.58 -12.29 -27.10
C GLN A 10 -7.19 -12.14 -27.73
N PRO A 11 -6.99 -12.63 -28.97
CA PRO A 11 -5.68 -12.65 -29.61
C PRO A 11 -5.28 -11.21 -29.96
N ALA A 12 -4.26 -10.66 -29.29
CA ALA A 12 -3.73 -9.31 -29.51
C ALA A 12 -4.78 -8.17 -29.57
N ALA A 13 -6.04 -8.44 -29.17
CA ALA A 13 -7.13 -7.51 -29.33
C ALA A 13 -7.08 -6.50 -28.17
N ALA A 14 -7.43 -5.26 -28.49
CA ALA A 14 -7.58 -4.20 -27.50
C ALA A 14 -8.53 -4.64 -26.39
N CYS A 15 -8.11 -4.50 -25.13
CA CYS A 15 -8.98 -4.78 -23.99
C CYS A 15 -10.21 -3.87 -24.02
N PRO A 16 -11.43 -4.39 -23.84
CA PRO A 16 -12.64 -3.58 -23.84
C PRO A 16 -12.67 -2.60 -22.65
N PRO A 17 -13.56 -1.59 -22.66
CA PRO A 17 -13.61 -0.59 -21.61
C PRO A 17 -14.02 -1.26 -20.30
N GLY A 18 -13.41 -0.85 -19.19
CA GLY A 18 -13.57 -1.48 -17.88
C GLY A 18 -12.58 -2.63 -17.60
N THR A 19 -11.74 -2.97 -18.57
CA THR A 19 -10.62 -3.91 -18.41
C THR A 19 -9.29 -3.26 -18.77
N PHE A 20 -8.18 -3.86 -18.32
CA PHE A 20 -6.83 -3.41 -18.61
C PHE A 20 -5.86 -4.58 -18.75
N LYS A 21 -4.67 -4.28 -19.28
CA LYS A 21 -3.57 -5.23 -19.35
C LYS A 21 -2.20 -4.56 -19.27
N SER A 22 -1.45 -4.88 -18.23
CA SER A 22 -0.15 -4.24 -17.93
C SER A 22 0.92 -4.47 -19.00
N THR A 23 0.83 -5.56 -19.77
CA THR A 23 1.83 -5.93 -20.79
C THR A 23 1.24 -5.96 -22.20
N GLN A 24 1.97 -5.42 -23.16
CA GLN A 24 1.64 -5.54 -24.58
C GLN A 24 2.00 -6.96 -25.07
N GLY A 25 1.07 -7.62 -25.78
CA GLY A 25 1.27 -8.99 -26.30
C GLY A 25 0.07 -9.90 -26.05
N PRO A 26 0.21 -11.24 -26.21
CA PRO A 26 -0.84 -12.21 -25.86
C PRO A 26 -1.04 -12.29 -24.33
N GLY A 27 -2.27 -12.59 -23.88
CA GLY A 27 -2.64 -12.62 -22.46
C GLY A 27 -3.98 -11.94 -22.17
N LEU A 28 -4.53 -12.22 -21.00
CA LEU A 28 -5.92 -11.89 -20.64
C LEU A 28 -6.10 -10.44 -20.21
N CYS A 29 -7.26 -9.88 -20.54
CA CYS A 29 -7.70 -8.59 -19.99
C CYS A 29 -8.24 -8.78 -18.58
N LEU A 30 -7.70 -8.03 -17.64
CA LEU A 30 -8.09 -8.05 -16.24
C LEU A 30 -9.12 -6.95 -15.97
N GLN A 31 -10.09 -7.24 -15.12
CA GLN A 31 -11.08 -6.24 -14.73
C GLN A 31 -10.44 -5.16 -13.88
N CYS A 32 -10.83 -3.91 -14.07
CA CYS A 32 -10.31 -2.82 -13.26
C CYS A 32 -10.55 -3.05 -11.76
N PRO A 33 -9.54 -2.87 -10.90
CA PRO A 33 -9.70 -3.07 -9.47
C PRO A 33 -10.62 -1.99 -8.85
N PRO A 34 -11.09 -2.21 -7.60
CA PRO A 34 -11.94 -1.25 -6.89
C PRO A 34 -11.39 0.18 -6.92
N ASN A 35 -12.31 1.16 -6.98
CA ASN A 35 -12.02 2.59 -7.05
C ASN A 35 -11.24 3.05 -8.29
N SER A 36 -11.11 2.20 -9.30
CA SER A 36 -10.55 2.56 -10.61
C SER A 36 -11.59 2.38 -11.73
N ARG A 37 -11.28 2.88 -12.93
CA ARG A 37 -12.06 2.70 -14.16
C ARG A 37 -11.14 2.76 -15.37
N SER A 38 -11.50 2.07 -16.44
CA SER A 38 -10.93 2.28 -17.77
C SER A 38 -12.07 2.63 -18.71
N THR A 39 -11.95 3.72 -19.46
CA THR A 39 -12.89 4.08 -20.55
C THR A 39 -12.29 3.86 -21.92
N ALA A 40 -11.01 3.53 -21.99
CA ALA A 40 -10.27 3.34 -23.23
C ALA A 40 -10.18 1.86 -23.57
N GLU A 41 -10.28 1.58 -24.86
CA GLU A 41 -9.90 0.31 -25.45
C GLU A 41 -8.37 0.15 -25.30
N ALA A 42 -7.86 -1.07 -25.12
CA ALA A 42 -6.43 -1.37 -24.96
C ALA A 42 -5.74 -0.64 -23.78
N ALA A 43 -6.49 -0.31 -22.72
CA ALA A 43 -5.89 0.32 -21.55
C ALA A 43 -4.81 -0.57 -20.93
N THR A 44 -3.62 -0.02 -20.75
CA THR A 44 -2.54 -0.69 -20.03
C THR A 44 -2.63 -0.51 -18.52
N ILE A 45 -3.46 0.43 -18.08
CA ILE A 45 -3.67 0.79 -16.69
C ILE A 45 -5.08 1.36 -16.49
N CYS A 46 -5.75 0.99 -15.41
CA CYS A 46 -7.01 1.65 -15.04
C CYS A 46 -6.73 3.00 -14.39
N VAL A 47 -7.53 4.01 -14.69
CA VAL A 47 -7.46 5.35 -14.11
C VAL A 47 -8.22 5.37 -12.78
N CYS A 48 -7.67 6.01 -11.75
CA CYS A 48 -8.34 6.13 -10.47
C CYS A 48 -9.56 7.07 -10.54
N ARG A 49 -10.60 6.77 -9.76
CA ARG A 49 -11.76 7.67 -9.60
C ARG A 49 -11.35 8.92 -8.81
N ASN A 50 -12.09 10.01 -8.98
CA ASN A 50 -11.84 11.26 -8.25
C ASN A 50 -11.70 11.03 -6.73
N GLY A 51 -10.59 11.51 -6.17
CA GLY A 51 -10.27 11.38 -4.74
C GLY A 51 -9.57 10.07 -4.35
N TYR A 52 -9.25 9.20 -5.31
CA TYR A 52 -8.43 8.01 -5.12
C TYR A 52 -7.16 8.12 -5.95
N TYR A 53 -6.08 7.53 -5.45
CA TYR A 53 -4.76 7.60 -6.02
C TYR A 53 -4.07 6.24 -5.91
N ARG A 54 -3.06 6.00 -6.76
CA ARG A 54 -2.05 4.95 -6.57
C ARG A 54 -0.72 5.64 -6.27
N GLY A 55 0.07 5.07 -5.38
CA GLY A 55 1.45 5.47 -5.18
C GLY A 55 2.35 4.93 -6.29
N ASP A 56 3.54 5.53 -6.45
CA ASP A 56 4.51 5.13 -7.48
C ASP A 56 5.03 3.68 -7.34
N ALA A 57 4.90 3.08 -6.15
CA ALA A 57 5.27 1.70 -5.88
C ALA A 57 4.10 0.70 -6.00
N ASP A 58 2.86 1.17 -6.20
CA ASP A 58 1.70 0.30 -6.28
C ASP A 58 1.60 -0.35 -7.68
N GLN A 59 1.24 -1.64 -7.71
CA GLN A 59 1.03 -2.36 -8.97
C GLN A 59 -0.25 -1.86 -9.69
N PRO A 60 -0.33 -1.97 -11.03
CA PRO A 60 -1.51 -1.56 -11.79
C PRO A 60 -2.77 -2.36 -11.43
N ASP A 61 -2.60 -3.59 -10.93
CA ASP A 61 -3.63 -4.48 -10.42
C ASP A 61 -4.15 -4.10 -9.02
N GLU A 62 -3.46 -3.22 -8.29
CA GLU A 62 -3.87 -2.80 -6.96
C GLU A 62 -5.03 -1.79 -7.01
N PRO A 63 -5.96 -1.86 -6.04
CA PRO A 63 -7.05 -0.92 -5.94
C PRO A 63 -6.53 0.48 -5.65
N CYS A 64 -7.16 1.49 -6.26
CA CYS A 64 -6.84 2.86 -5.91
C CYS A 64 -7.25 3.11 -4.45
N THR A 65 -6.36 3.71 -3.68
CA THR A 65 -6.60 4.04 -2.28
C THR A 65 -6.89 5.53 -2.14
N LYS A 66 -7.81 5.85 -1.22
CA LYS A 66 -8.04 7.25 -0.86
C LYS A 66 -6.99 7.59 0.18
N LEU A 67 -6.25 8.67 -0.06
CA LEU A 67 -5.42 9.27 0.98
C LEU A 67 -6.35 9.72 2.10
N CYS A 68 -6.49 8.88 3.11
CA CYS A 68 -7.08 9.30 4.35
C CYS A 68 -6.00 10.17 5.02
N LEU A 69 -6.28 11.44 5.27
CA LEU A 69 -5.38 12.30 6.07
C LEU A 69 -5.06 11.65 7.44
N ARG A 70 -5.94 10.75 7.91
CA ARG A 70 -5.70 9.89 9.07
C ARG A 70 -4.48 8.98 8.88
N SER A 71 -4.23 8.44 7.70
CA SER A 71 -3.09 7.54 7.40
C SER A 71 -1.74 8.26 7.45
N ILE A 72 -1.68 9.54 7.05
CA ILE A 72 -0.47 10.38 7.21
C ILE A 72 -0.23 10.65 8.71
N ASN A 73 -1.28 11.00 9.46
CA ASN A 73 -1.17 11.19 10.90
C ASN A 73 -0.85 9.88 11.65
N GLN A 74 -1.32 8.73 11.15
CA GLN A 74 -1.00 7.41 11.69
C GLN A 74 0.43 6.97 11.40
N ALA A 75 0.98 7.28 10.21
CA ALA A 75 2.39 7.01 9.90
C ALA A 75 3.32 7.80 10.84
N ASN A 76 2.98 9.06 11.15
CA ASN A 76 3.70 9.87 12.13
C ASN A 76 3.55 9.33 13.58
N LEU A 77 2.37 8.81 13.95
CA LEU A 77 2.14 8.21 15.27
C LEU A 77 2.87 6.86 15.43
N GLN A 78 2.97 6.06 14.36
CA GLN A 78 3.76 4.83 14.33
C GLN A 78 5.27 5.14 14.42
N GLN A 79 5.76 6.19 13.75
CA GLN A 79 7.15 6.64 13.91
C GLN A 79 7.46 7.17 15.31
N GLN A 80 6.49 7.76 16.02
CA GLN A 80 6.66 8.14 17.44
C GLN A 80 6.73 6.93 18.39
N LYS A 81 6.15 5.79 18.02
CA LYS A 81 6.13 4.58 18.86
C LYS A 81 7.49 3.87 18.92
N LEU A 82 8.37 4.09 17.94
CA LEU A 82 9.71 3.46 17.91
C LEU A 82 10.80 4.25 18.66
N LYS A 83 10.54 5.50 19.08
CA LYS A 83 11.54 6.32 19.81
C LYS A 83 11.53 6.14 21.33
N ARG A 84 10.72 5.22 21.87
CA ARG A 84 10.52 5.09 23.34
C ARG A 84 10.98 3.75 23.94
N PHE A 85 12.05 3.18 23.42
CA PHE A 85 12.78 2.10 24.10
C PHE A 85 14.21 2.57 24.40
N SER A 86 14.35 3.40 25.42
CA SER A 86 15.59 3.49 26.20
C SER A 86 15.56 2.33 27.22
N PRO A 87 16.61 1.50 27.34
CA PRO A 87 16.63 0.43 28.34
C PRO A 87 16.65 1.04 29.76
N PRO A 88 15.90 0.51 30.73
CA PRO A 88 16.08 0.89 32.11
C PRO A 88 17.35 0.21 32.64
N SER A 89 18.42 0.97 32.81
CA SER A 89 19.53 0.58 33.70
C SER A 89 19.45 1.45 34.94
N GLU A 90 18.52 1.12 35.83
CA GLU A 90 18.61 1.51 37.23
C GLU A 90 18.89 0.24 38.05
N ALA A 91 20.16 0.01 38.35
CA ALA A 91 20.57 -0.88 39.42
C ALA A 91 20.58 -0.07 40.72
N PRO A 92 19.80 -0.44 41.75
CA PRO A 92 19.88 0.18 43.06
C PRO A 92 21.10 -0.37 43.82
N GLY A 93 22.22 0.34 43.75
CA GLY A 93 23.39 0.08 44.59
C GLY A 93 23.65 1.29 45.47
N SER A 94 22.94 1.43 46.59
CA SER A 94 23.25 2.46 47.60
C SER A 94 22.76 2.08 48.99
N SER A 95 23.70 1.68 49.85
CA SER A 95 23.78 2.06 51.26
C SER A 95 25.18 1.64 51.75
N LEU A 96 26.08 2.61 51.89
CA LEU A 96 26.42 3.30 53.16
C LEU A 96 27.39 2.43 53.98
N ALA A 97 28.54 2.89 54.47
CA ALA A 97 29.12 4.23 54.60
C ALA A 97 30.65 4.09 54.90
N PRO A 98 31.39 5.20 55.08
CA PRO A 98 32.85 5.25 55.20
C PRO A 98 33.32 5.13 56.66
N ASP A 99 34.55 4.70 56.89
CA ASP A 99 35.35 5.23 58.01
C ASP A 99 36.86 5.12 57.72
N GLN A 100 37.58 6.19 58.03
CA GLN A 100 39.00 6.38 57.79
C GLN A 100 39.86 5.66 58.84
N SER A 101 41.17 5.65 58.55
CA SER A 101 42.30 5.77 59.49
C SER A 101 43.01 4.51 60.01
N ASP A 102 44.32 4.54 59.74
CA ASP A 102 45.50 3.97 60.43
C ASP A 102 45.55 2.46 60.72
#